data_AF-A0A1F4QSY1-F1
#
_entry.id   AF-A0A1F4QSY1-F1
#
_cell.length_a   1.000
_cell.length_b   1.000
_cell.length_c   1.000
_cell.angle_alpha   90.00
_cell.angle_beta   90.00
_cell.angle_gamma   90.00
#
_symmetry.space_group_name_H-M   'P 1'
#
loop_
_entity.id
_entity.type
_entity.pdbx_description
1 polymer ?
#
loop_
_entity_poly.entity_id
_entity_poly.type
_entity_poly.pdbx_seq_one_letter_code
_entity_poly.pdbx_strand_id
1 'polypeptide(L)'
;MVEFRHGSWTTDETFGLLRKLGVAYCSVDEPRLPNLPPPVVRVTAPIAYVRFHGRNRQKWWTHAEAWERYDSLYSEAELLEWVPRIRALADATQKCYAFFNNHARGQAAKNAQMLSQLLSTG
;
A
#
# COMPACT_ATOMS: atom_id res chain seq x y z
N MET A 1 -6.35 10.29 -7.88
CA MET A 1 -5.39 9.59 -6.99
C MET A 1 -4.10 9.42 -7.75
N VAL A 2 -2.95 9.49 -7.09
CA VAL A 2 -1.64 9.28 -7.69
C VAL A 2 -0.82 8.32 -6.83
N GLU A 3 -0.05 7.46 -7.49
CA GLU A 3 0.88 6.54 -6.86
C GLU A 3 2.29 6.80 -7.39
N PHE A 4 3.25 6.96 -6.48
CA PHE A 4 4.64 7.15 -6.83
C PHE A 4 5.40 5.83 -6.69
N ARG A 5 6.42 5.65 -7.53
CA ARG A 5 7.33 4.47 -7.52
C ARG A 5 8.76 4.81 -7.12
N HIS A 6 8.98 6.04 -6.65
CA HIS A 6 10.27 6.51 -6.19
C HIS A 6 10.11 7.31 -4.89
N GLY A 7 10.91 7.01 -3.88
CA GLY A 7 10.83 7.59 -2.53
C GLY A 7 11.17 9.08 -2.46
N SER A 8 11.80 9.64 -3.50
CA SER A 8 12.03 11.09 -3.60
C SER A 8 10.74 11.92 -3.64
N TRP A 9 9.60 11.30 -3.95
CA TRP A 9 8.27 11.94 -3.93
C TRP A 9 7.61 11.89 -2.55
N THR A 10 8.21 11.21 -1.57
CA THR A 10 7.67 11.08 -0.23
C THR A 10 8.11 12.26 0.65
N THR A 11 7.66 13.46 0.28
CA THR A 11 8.05 14.73 0.92
C THR A 11 6.83 15.56 1.31
N ASP A 12 6.96 16.41 2.33
CA ASP A 12 5.88 17.29 2.78
C ASP A 12 5.45 18.31 1.72
N GLU A 13 6.38 18.73 0.85
CA GLU A 13 6.09 19.55 -0.32
C GLU A 13 5.14 18.82 -1.29
N THR A 14 5.46 17.56 -1.63
CA THR A 14 4.62 16.74 -2.50
C THR A 14 3.24 16.55 -1.88
N PHE A 15 3.16 16.18 -0.59
CA PHE A 15 1.88 16.03 0.10
C PHE A 15 1.08 17.34 0.16
N GLY A 16 1.76 18.47 0.33
CA GLY A 16 1.16 19.80 0.30
C GLY A 16 0.55 20.14 -1.06
N LEU A 17 1.27 19.84 -2.15
CA LEU A 17 0.77 20.01 -3.51
C LEU A 17 -0.46 19.12 -3.77
N LEU A 18 -0.42 17.85 -3.38
CA LEU A 18 -1.55 16.93 -3.53
C LEU A 18 -2.80 17.42 -2.79
N ARG A 19 -2.63 17.95 -1.57
CA ARG A 19 -3.73 18.59 -0.81
C ARG A 19 -4.33 19.77 -1.56
N LYS A 20 -3.49 20.67 -2.10
CA LYS A 20 -3.96 21.83 -2.87
C LYS A 20 -4.74 21.42 -4.12
N LEU A 21 -4.35 20.31 -4.75
CA LEU A 21 -4.99 19.78 -5.96
C LEU A 21 -6.18 18.84 -5.66
N GLY A 22 -6.44 18.51 -4.39
CA GLY A 22 -7.46 17.52 -4.01
C GLY A 22 -7.16 16.09 -4.50
N VAL A 23 -5.88 15.76 -4.74
CA VAL A 23 -5.47 14.46 -5.28
C VAL A 23 -5.09 13.52 -4.14
N ALA A 24 -5.76 12.37 -4.05
CA ALA A 24 -5.41 11.34 -3.07
C ALA A 24 -4.03 10.72 -3.35
N TYR A 25 -3.18 10.68 -2.33
CA TYR A 25 -1.93 9.92 -2.29
C TYR A 25 -2.23 8.44 -2.10
N CYS A 26 -1.69 7.60 -2.97
CA CYS A 26 -1.70 6.15 -2.80
C CYS A 26 -0.58 5.74 -1.84
N SER A 27 -0.95 5.25 -0.66
CA SER A 27 -0.01 4.64 0.27
C SER A 27 0.31 3.23 -0.22
N VAL A 28 1.59 2.91 -0.43
CA VAL A 28 1.99 1.63 -1.00
C VAL A 28 2.71 0.75 0.02
N ASP A 29 2.44 -0.55 -0.02
CA ASP A 29 3.32 -1.56 0.57
C ASP A 29 4.08 -2.30 -0.53
N GLU A 30 5.39 -2.15 -0.48
CA GLU A 30 6.37 -2.74 -1.40
C GLU A 30 7.56 -3.27 -0.59
N PRO A 31 8.47 -4.07 -1.18
CA PRO A 31 9.67 -4.50 -0.49
C PRO A 31 10.54 -3.31 -0.07
N ARG A 32 11.29 -3.43 1.03
CA ARG A 32 12.19 -2.37 1.51
C ARG A 32 13.49 -2.31 0.70
N LEU A 33 13.43 -1.84 -0.54
CA LEU A 33 14.59 -1.69 -1.44
C LEU A 33 14.97 -0.22 -1.60
N PRO A 34 16.24 0.08 -1.97
CA PRO A 34 16.65 1.44 -2.28
C PRO A 34 15.71 2.09 -3.28
N ASN A 35 15.48 3.39 -3.11
CA ASN A 35 14.64 4.24 -3.97
C ASN A 35 13.15 3.95 -3.97
N LEU A 36 12.65 2.84 -3.42
CA LEU A 36 11.20 2.62 -3.35
C LEU A 36 10.56 3.50 -2.27
N PRO A 37 9.29 3.90 -2.44
CA PRO A 37 8.57 4.62 -1.41
C PRO A 37 8.51 3.82 -0.10
N PRO A 38 8.72 4.45 1.07
CA PRO A 38 8.49 3.82 2.35
C PRO A 38 6.98 3.62 2.60
N PRO A 39 6.58 2.73 3.53
CA PRO A 39 5.19 2.41 3.87
C PRO A 39 4.54 3.54 4.71
N VAL A 40 4.51 4.75 4.16
CA VAL A 40 3.96 5.92 4.84
C VAL A 40 2.51 6.17 4.42
N VAL A 41 1.72 6.66 5.36
CA VAL A 41 0.34 7.09 5.12
C VAL A 41 0.22 8.60 5.24
N ARG A 42 -0.55 9.21 4.33
CA ARG A 42 -0.87 10.64 4.33
C ARG A 42 -2.27 10.87 3.79
N VAL A 43 -3.04 11.68 4.51
CA VAL A 43 -4.32 12.19 4.01
C VAL A 43 -4.07 13.44 3.19
N THR A 44 -4.44 13.37 1.92
CA THR A 44 -4.25 14.44 0.94
C THR A 44 -5.52 14.78 0.18
N ALA A 45 -6.58 14.00 0.37
CA ALA A 45 -7.91 14.19 -0.20
C ALA A 45 -8.96 13.54 0.73
N PRO A 46 -10.26 13.76 0.49
CA PRO A 46 -11.34 13.13 1.27
C PRO A 46 -11.40 11.61 1.19
N ILE A 47 -10.65 10.99 0.27
CA ILE A 47 -10.50 9.54 0.17
C ILE A 47 -9.05 9.14 0.49
N ALA A 48 -8.89 8.06 1.25
CA ALA A 48 -7.62 7.37 1.44
C ALA A 48 -7.53 6.14 0.54
N TYR A 49 -6.33 5.81 0.09
CA TYR A 49 -6.10 4.68 -0.80
C TYR A 49 -4.78 3.98 -0.45
N VAL A 50 -4.84 2.66 -0.27
CA VAL A 50 -3.70 1.79 0.04
C VAL A 50 -3.58 0.69 -1.01
N ARG A 51 -2.38 0.47 -1.55
CA ARG A 51 -2.08 -0.65 -2.45
C ARG A 51 -0.96 -1.54 -1.94
N PHE A 52 -1.25 -2.83 -1.86
CA PHE A 52 -0.34 -3.87 -1.42
C PHE A 52 0.23 -4.61 -2.64
N HIS A 53 1.52 -4.44 -2.92
CA HIS A 53 2.18 -5.07 -4.06
C HIS A 53 2.84 -6.42 -3.74
N GLY A 54 2.95 -6.75 -2.46
CA GLY A 54 3.82 -7.82 -2.01
C GLY A 54 5.23 -7.31 -1.67
N ARG A 55 6.00 -8.17 -1.02
CA ARG A 55 7.34 -7.87 -0.50
C ARG A 55 8.41 -8.77 -1.12
N ASN A 56 8.21 -9.28 -2.33
CA ASN A 56 9.18 -10.14 -3.02
C ASN A 56 10.43 -9.36 -3.45
N ARG A 57 11.39 -9.24 -2.54
CA ARG A 57 12.66 -8.53 -2.74
C ARG A 57 13.50 -9.12 -3.88
N GLN A 58 13.52 -10.45 -3.99
CA GLN A 58 14.40 -11.17 -4.90
C GLN A 58 13.98 -10.97 -6.36
N LYS A 59 12.67 -10.93 -6.62
CA LYS A 59 12.09 -10.82 -7.95
C LYS A 59 11.64 -9.40 -8.31
N TRP A 60 11.83 -8.42 -7.42
CA TRP A 60 11.28 -7.07 -7.65
C TRP A 60 11.87 -6.38 -8.90
N TRP A 61 13.19 -6.44 -9.05
CA TRP A 61 13.91 -5.85 -10.19
C TRP A 61 14.34 -6.89 -11.23
N THR A 62 14.65 -8.11 -10.78
CA THR A 62 15.17 -9.17 -11.63
C THR A 62 14.20 -10.34 -11.61
N HIS A 63 13.41 -10.47 -12.67
CA HIS A 63 12.47 -11.56 -12.89
C HIS A 63 12.45 -11.95 -14.37
N ALA A 64 12.07 -13.19 -14.66
CA ALA A 64 11.82 -13.61 -16.03
C ALA A 64 10.44 -13.13 -16.49
N GLU A 65 9.46 -13.23 -15.59
CA GLU A 65 8.08 -12.86 -15.86
C GLU A 65 7.59 -11.76 -14.91
N ALA A 66 6.84 -10.78 -15.44
CA ALA A 66 6.41 -9.60 -14.69
C ALA A 66 5.58 -9.92 -13.42
N TRP A 67 4.86 -11.05 -13.42
CA TRP A 67 4.06 -11.47 -12.29
C TRP A 67 4.90 -11.96 -11.10
N GLU A 68 6.15 -12.40 -11.31
CA GLU A 68 7.02 -12.89 -10.23
C GLU A 68 7.34 -11.79 -9.22
N ARG A 69 7.40 -10.53 -9.68
CA ARG A 69 7.50 -9.34 -8.82
C ARG A 69 6.42 -9.30 -7.75
N TYR A 70 5.23 -9.79 -8.08
CA TYR A 70 4.03 -9.76 -7.27
C TYR A 70 3.70 -11.13 -6.64
N ASP A 71 4.55 -12.15 -6.83
CA ASP A 71 4.43 -13.46 -6.16
C ASP A 71 4.94 -13.33 -4.72
N SER A 72 4.02 -13.01 -3.81
CA SER A 72 4.27 -12.70 -2.41
C SER A 72 2.97 -12.82 -1.63
N LEU A 73 2.80 -13.93 -0.90
CA LEU A 73 1.70 -14.06 0.06
C LEU A 73 2.09 -13.34 1.35
N TYR A 74 1.34 -12.30 1.72
CA TYR A 74 1.54 -11.64 3.01
C TYR A 74 1.24 -12.59 4.17
N SER A 75 2.09 -12.52 5.19
CA SER A 75 1.81 -13.10 6.50
C SER A 75 0.89 -12.20 7.33
N GLU A 76 0.29 -12.78 8.37
CA GLU A 76 -0.56 -12.04 9.31
C GLU A 76 0.21 -10.90 10.00
N ALA A 77 1.45 -11.16 10.42
CA ALA A 77 2.31 -10.16 11.07
C ALA A 77 2.54 -8.93 10.17
N GLU A 78 2.77 -9.14 8.88
CA GLU A 78 2.98 -8.03 7.92
C GLU A 78 1.71 -7.23 7.69
N LEU A 79 0.53 -7.86 7.70
CA LEU A 79 -0.76 -7.16 7.61
C LEU A 79 -1.13 -6.44 8.90
N LEU A 80 -0.76 -7.00 10.06
CA LEU A 80 -0.93 -6.36 11.37
C LEU A 80 -0.17 -5.03 11.46
N GLU A 81 0.99 -4.91 10.81
CA GLU A 81 1.69 -3.61 10.70
C GLU A 81 0.80 -2.52 10.07
N TRP A 82 -0.11 -2.89 9.18
CA TRP A 82 -0.96 -1.97 8.42
C TRP A 82 -2.31 -1.66 9.07
N VAL A 83 -2.80 -2.50 9.98
CA VAL A 83 -4.07 -2.29 10.70
C VAL A 83 -4.16 -0.89 11.33
N PRO A 84 -3.22 -0.44 12.19
CA PRO A 84 -3.32 0.89 12.80
C PRO A 84 -3.23 2.02 11.77
N ARG A 85 -2.47 1.83 10.69
CA ARG A 85 -2.32 2.83 9.61
C ARG A 85 -3.61 2.99 8.83
N ILE A 86 -4.29 1.88 8.51
CA ILE A 86 -5.57 1.88 7.81
C ILE A 86 -6.67 2.48 8.68
N ARG A 87 -6.71 2.15 9.98
CA ARG A 87 -7.66 2.76 10.93
C ARG A 87 -7.48 4.27 10.99
N ALA A 88 -6.25 4.75 11.16
CA ALA A 88 -5.97 6.19 11.15
C ALA A 88 -6.38 6.88 9.83
N LEU A 89 -6.19 6.22 8.69
CA LEU A 89 -6.66 6.73 7.40
C LEU A 89 -8.20 6.76 7.32
N ALA A 90 -8.87 5.72 7.81
CA ALA A 90 -10.32 5.63 7.82
C ALA A 90 -10.96 6.69 8.73
N ASP A 91 -10.38 6.94 9.91
CA ASP A 91 -10.87 7.96 10.85
C ASP A 91 -10.72 9.38 10.30
N ALA A 92 -9.68 9.62 9.49
CA ALA A 92 -9.36 10.93 8.95
C ALA A 92 -9.92 11.21 7.54
N THR A 93 -10.66 10.26 6.94
CA THR A 93 -11.21 10.39 5.58
C THR A 93 -12.65 9.93 5.50
N GLN A 94 -13.36 10.32 4.43
CA GLN A 94 -14.74 9.88 4.22
C GLN A 94 -14.80 8.40 3.82
N LYS A 95 -13.79 7.93 3.09
CA LYS A 95 -13.66 6.53 2.65
C LYS A 95 -12.19 6.15 2.58
N CYS A 96 -11.86 4.97 3.10
CA CYS A 96 -10.55 4.36 2.94
C CYS A 96 -10.67 3.09 2.10
N TYR A 97 -9.88 3.01 1.03
CA TYR A 97 -9.81 1.86 0.15
C TYR A 97 -8.48 1.13 0.31
N ALA A 98 -8.52 -0.20 0.39
CA ALA A 98 -7.35 -1.06 0.45
C ALA A 98 -7.43 -2.12 -0.67
N PHE A 99 -6.43 -2.16 -1.54
CA PHE A 99 -6.39 -3.06 -2.69
C PHE A 99 -5.11 -3.90 -2.70
N PHE A 100 -5.26 -5.19 -3.01
CA PHE A 100 -4.16 -6.13 -3.16
C PHE A 100 -3.82 -6.33 -4.63
N ASN A 101 -2.54 -6.19 -4.96
CA ASN A 101 -1.97 -6.31 -6.31
C ASN A 101 -1.00 -7.52 -6.42
N ASN A 102 -0.80 -8.27 -5.34
CA ASN A 102 -0.05 -9.54 -5.29
C ASN A 102 -0.89 -10.70 -5.86
N HIS A 103 -1.31 -10.57 -7.13
CA HIS A 103 -2.33 -11.46 -7.73
C HIS A 103 -1.84 -12.88 -8.05
N ALA A 104 -0.52 -13.11 -8.02
CA ALA A 104 0.05 -14.41 -8.36
C ALA A 104 -0.64 -15.52 -7.56
N ARG A 105 -1.08 -16.58 -8.25
CA ARG A 105 -1.66 -17.78 -7.64
C ARG A 105 -2.86 -17.49 -6.71
N GLY A 106 -3.59 -16.39 -6.92
CA GLY A 106 -4.76 -16.02 -6.11
C GLY A 106 -4.43 -15.46 -4.71
N GLN A 107 -3.16 -15.14 -4.42
CA GLN A 107 -2.71 -14.66 -3.10
C GLN A 107 -3.42 -13.37 -2.67
N ALA A 108 -3.66 -12.44 -3.60
CA ALA A 108 -4.37 -11.19 -3.34
C ALA A 108 -5.75 -11.40 -2.67
N ALA A 109 -6.54 -12.37 -3.12
CA ALA A 109 -7.86 -12.65 -2.55
C ALA A 109 -7.75 -13.18 -1.11
N LYS A 110 -6.79 -14.09 -0.86
CA LYS A 110 -6.51 -14.63 0.47
C LYS A 110 -6.05 -13.54 1.44
N ASN A 111 -5.16 -12.64 1.00
CA ASN A 111 -4.70 -11.55 1.85
C ASN A 111 -5.75 -10.47 2.07
N ALA A 112 -6.62 -10.20 1.08
CA ALA A 112 -7.77 -9.30 1.28
C ALA A 112 -8.72 -9.83 2.36
N GLN A 113 -9.02 -11.14 2.35
CA GLN A 113 -9.82 -11.78 3.40
C GLN A 113 -9.15 -11.70 4.77
N MET A 114 -7.85 -12.00 4.84
CA MET A 114 -7.08 -11.93 6.08
C MET A 114 -7.08 -10.51 6.66
N LEU A 115 -6.79 -9.49 5.85
CA LEU A 115 -6.83 -8.09 6.31
C LEU A 115 -8.24 -7.68 6.76
N SER A 116 -9.28 -8.11 6.05
CA SER A 116 -10.67 -7.86 6.44
C SER A 116 -11.03 -8.47 7.80
N GLN A 117 -10.50 -9.65 8.11
CA GLN A 117 -10.66 -10.28 9.42
C GLN A 117 -9.93 -9.48 10.50
N LEU A 118 -8.66 -9.14 10.28
CA LEU A 118 -7.83 -8.36 11.20
C LEU A 118 -8.41 -6.98 11.50
N LEU A 119 -9.07 -6.34 10.53
CA LEU A 119 -9.73 -5.05 10.74
C LEU A 119 -11.02 -5.17 11.57
N SER A 120 -11.70 -6.31 11.52
CA SER A 120 -12.95 -6.59 12.23
C SER A 120 -12.74 -7.00 13.69
N THR A 121 -11.54 -7.46 14.07
CA THR A 121 -11.24 -8.03 15.40
C THR A 121 -10.70 -7.04 16.44
N GLY A 122 -11.14 -5.77 16.43
CA GLY A 122 -10.75 -4.82 17.48
C GLY A 122 -11.58 -3.56 17.52
#